data_AF-A0A286C114-F1
#
_entry.id   AF-A0A286C114-F1
#
_cell.length_a   1.000
_cell.length_b   1.000
_cell.length_c   1.000
_cell.angle_alpha   90.00
_cell.angle_beta   90.00
_cell.angle_gamma   90.00
#
_symmetry.space_group_name_H-M   'P 1'
#
loop_
_entity.id
_entity.type
_entity.pdbx_description
1 polymer ?
#
loop_
_entity_poly.entity_id
_entity_poly.type
_entity_poly.pdbx_seq_one_letter_code
_entity_poly.pdbx_strand_id
1 'polypeptide(L)'
;MNLWLRNFILLILMLAASGLALALRPTQKIADQGPAIDLETIIPQTFGDWHVEQQNSVQIVDPRQKEMIDRIYTQTLSRTYMNSRGYRVMLSIAYGDDQRDSMQMHYPEVCYPAQGFLLEGKEAGNMATGSGSIPVTRILTSLGQRNEPVTYWTIVGDRVFQGGLQKKLAEMRYGMTGKIPDGMLIRVSSIDGQTANAYDIQTQFADQMLHALEPEYRRKLNGNARIN
;
A
#
# COMPACT_ATOMS: atom_id res chain seq x y z
N MET A 1 11.92 -5.58 52.14
CA MET A 1 10.63 -5.04 51.67
C MET A 1 9.54 -6.04 52.00
N ASN A 2 8.50 -5.67 52.75
CA ASN A 2 7.43 -6.59 53.12
C ASN A 2 6.67 -7.09 51.88
N LEU A 3 6.34 -8.38 51.85
CA LEU A 3 5.66 -9.03 50.73
C LEU A 3 4.38 -8.27 50.33
N TRP A 4 3.66 -7.76 51.33
CA TRP A 4 2.41 -7.02 51.17
C TRP A 4 2.63 -5.66 50.49
N LEU A 5 3.67 -4.92 50.87
CA LEU A 5 4.04 -3.64 50.25
C LEU A 5 4.44 -3.84 48.78
N ARG A 6 5.19 -4.91 48.48
CA ARG A 6 5.55 -5.27 47.09
C ARG A 6 4.31 -5.54 46.25
N ASN A 7 3.37 -6.34 46.76
CA ASN A 7 2.15 -6.68 46.04
C ASN A 7 1.25 -5.45 45.80
N PHE A 8 1.18 -4.54 46.76
CA PHE A 8 0.41 -3.30 46.62
C PHE A 8 1.02 -2.35 45.59
N ILE A 9 2.36 -2.21 45.58
CA ILE A 9 3.08 -1.45 44.55
C ILE A 9 2.83 -2.06 43.16
N LEU A 10 2.90 -3.40 43.03
CA LEU A 10 2.62 -4.08 41.77
C LEU A 10 1.18 -3.86 41.30
N LEU A 11 0.19 -3.92 42.20
CA LEU A 11 -1.20 -3.65 41.87
C LEU A 11 -1.39 -2.21 41.36
N ILE A 12 -0.80 -1.22 42.05
CA ILE A 12 -0.85 0.19 41.60
C ILE A 12 -0.20 0.34 40.23
N LEU A 13 0.97 -0.26 40.01
CA LEU A 13 1.65 -0.20 38.72
C LEU A 13 0.82 -0.84 37.60
N MET A 14 0.17 -1.97 37.86
CA MET A 14 -0.69 -2.65 36.88
C MET A 14 -1.96 -1.81 36.58
N LEU A 15 -2.59 -1.22 37.59
CA LEU A 15 -3.76 -0.35 37.41
C LEU A 15 -3.39 0.95 36.67
N ALA A 16 -2.25 1.56 37.03
CA ALA A 16 -1.74 2.75 36.35
C ALA A 16 -1.40 2.43 34.88
N ALA A 17 -0.73 1.31 34.61
CA ALA A 17 -0.44 0.87 33.24
C ALA A 17 -1.72 0.61 32.44
N SER A 18 -2.73 -0.04 33.05
CA SER A 18 -4.03 -0.29 32.40
C SER A 18 -4.81 1.00 32.11
N GLY A 19 -4.88 1.92 33.09
CA GLY A 19 -5.51 3.22 32.91
C GLY A 19 -4.81 4.06 31.83
N LEU A 20 -3.47 4.04 31.82
CA LEU A 20 -2.68 4.72 30.80
C LEU A 20 -2.88 4.10 29.42
N ALA A 21 -2.98 2.77 29.31
CA ALA A 21 -3.25 2.08 28.06
C ALA A 21 -4.65 2.41 27.50
N LEU A 22 -5.66 2.54 28.35
CA LEU A 22 -7.00 2.98 27.95
C LEU A 22 -7.02 4.44 27.50
N ALA A 23 -6.33 5.32 28.23
CA ALA A 23 -6.26 6.75 27.92
C ALA A 23 -5.47 7.04 26.62
N LEU A 24 -4.44 6.24 26.32
CA LEU A 24 -3.60 6.38 25.12
C LEU A 24 -4.12 5.57 23.92
N ARG A 25 -5.29 4.93 24.02
CA ARG A 25 -5.85 4.16 22.90
C ARG A 25 -6.28 5.11 21.78
N PRO A 26 -5.74 4.96 20.55
CA PRO A 26 -6.12 5.84 19.45
C PRO A 26 -7.55 5.56 18.99
N THR A 27 -8.34 6.63 18.87
CA THR A 27 -9.77 6.57 18.53
C THR A 27 -10.12 7.35 17.26
N GLN A 28 -9.27 8.27 16.81
CA GLN A 28 -9.54 9.13 15.66
C GLN A 28 -8.88 8.58 14.39
N LYS A 29 -9.66 8.25 13.36
CA LYS A 29 -9.12 7.84 12.06
C LYS A 29 -8.68 9.05 11.25
N ILE A 30 -7.49 8.96 10.65
CA ILE A 30 -7.01 9.97 9.70
C ILE A 30 -7.87 9.95 8.43
N ALA A 31 -8.39 8.78 8.03
CA ALA A 31 -9.32 8.63 6.91
C ALA A 31 -10.57 9.53 7.04
N ASP A 32 -11.10 9.68 8.27
CA ASP A 32 -12.30 10.48 8.54
C ASP A 32 -12.04 12.00 8.49
N GLN A 33 -10.77 12.42 8.39
CA GLN A 33 -10.36 13.83 8.42
C GLN A 33 -10.01 14.38 7.02
N GLY A 34 -9.98 13.53 5.99
CA GLY A 34 -9.64 13.88 4.61
C GLY A 34 -10.81 13.70 3.64
N PRO A 35 -10.62 14.01 2.34
CA PRO A 35 -11.60 13.66 1.32
C PRO A 35 -11.83 12.15 1.30
N ALA A 36 -13.08 11.74 1.14
CA ALA A 36 -13.43 10.33 1.05
C ALA A 36 -12.66 9.69 -0.12
N ILE A 37 -12.04 8.54 0.15
CA ILE A 37 -11.40 7.74 -0.88
C ILE A 37 -12.47 6.89 -1.54
N ASP A 38 -12.63 7.04 -2.85
CA ASP A 38 -13.33 6.10 -3.72
C ASP A 38 -12.39 5.77 -4.88
N LEU A 39 -11.75 4.60 -4.83
CA LEU A 39 -10.73 4.21 -5.81
C LEU A 39 -11.28 4.12 -7.23
N GLU A 40 -12.55 3.75 -7.40
CA GLU A 40 -13.16 3.64 -8.72
C GLU A 40 -13.32 5.01 -9.39
N THR A 41 -13.65 6.02 -8.58
CA THR A 41 -13.84 7.41 -9.03
C THR A 41 -12.52 8.17 -9.16
N ILE A 42 -11.60 8.00 -8.21
CA ILE A 42 -10.35 8.77 -8.16
C ILE A 42 -9.37 8.32 -9.24
N ILE A 43 -9.27 7.02 -9.52
CA ILE A 43 -8.32 6.52 -10.49
C ILE A 43 -8.91 6.69 -11.90
N PRO A 44 -8.28 7.47 -12.80
CA PRO A 44 -8.83 7.75 -14.12
C PRO A 44 -8.84 6.49 -14.99
N GLN A 45 -9.92 6.29 -15.74
CA GLN A 45 -10.00 5.19 -16.72
C GLN A 45 -9.16 5.46 -17.98
N THR A 46 -8.82 6.73 -18.24
CA THR A 46 -8.00 7.14 -19.38
C THR A 46 -7.08 8.30 -18.98
N PHE A 47 -5.82 8.25 -19.37
CA PHE A 47 -4.85 9.33 -19.15
C PHE A 47 -3.65 9.15 -20.07
N GLY A 48 -3.13 10.26 -20.61
CA GLY A 48 -2.06 10.19 -21.61
C GLY A 48 -2.47 9.30 -22.79
N ASP A 49 -1.69 8.25 -23.03
CA ASP A 49 -1.95 7.23 -24.06
C ASP A 49 -2.63 5.96 -23.51
N TRP A 50 -2.88 5.91 -22.20
CA TRP A 50 -3.42 4.74 -21.51
C TRP A 50 -4.94 4.78 -21.43
N HIS A 51 -5.57 3.63 -21.64
CA HIS A 51 -6.99 3.41 -21.42
C HIS A 51 -7.23 2.05 -20.76
N VAL A 52 -8.23 1.94 -19.90
CA VAL A 52 -8.63 0.65 -19.33
C VAL A 52 -9.04 -0.29 -20.45
N GLU A 53 -8.43 -1.46 -20.49
CA GLU A 53 -8.84 -2.55 -21.37
C GLU A 53 -10.15 -3.14 -20.81
N GLN A 54 -11.26 -2.99 -21.53
CA GLN A 54 -12.58 -3.48 -21.11
C GLN A 54 -12.74 -5.01 -21.20
N GLN A 55 -11.64 -5.78 -21.22
CA GLN A 55 -11.76 -7.23 -21.23
C GLN A 55 -12.24 -7.74 -19.87
N ASN A 56 -13.42 -8.36 -19.90
CA ASN A 56 -14.05 -9.12 -18.83
C ASN A 56 -13.20 -10.32 -18.39
N SER A 57 -12.04 -10.11 -17.78
CA SER A 57 -11.57 -11.07 -16.78
C SER A 57 -12.21 -10.65 -15.47
N VAL A 58 -13.46 -11.09 -15.27
CA VAL A 58 -13.94 -11.31 -13.90
C VAL A 58 -12.93 -12.30 -13.32
N GLN A 59 -11.91 -11.80 -12.64
CA GLN A 59 -11.05 -12.64 -11.84
C GLN A 59 -12.02 -13.22 -10.82
N ILE A 60 -12.44 -14.48 -11.03
CA ILE A 60 -13.31 -15.19 -10.11
C ILE A 60 -12.46 -15.40 -8.86
N VAL A 61 -12.45 -14.40 -7.99
CA VAL A 61 -11.85 -14.52 -6.68
C VAL A 61 -12.76 -15.46 -5.91
N ASP A 62 -12.18 -16.53 -5.37
CA ASP A 62 -12.90 -17.45 -4.49
C ASP A 62 -13.65 -16.63 -3.43
N PRO A 63 -14.96 -16.86 -3.19
CA PRO A 63 -15.74 -16.07 -2.25
C PRO A 63 -15.12 -15.97 -0.85
N ARG A 64 -14.46 -17.03 -0.36
CA ARG A 64 -13.75 -16.99 0.93
C ARG A 64 -12.51 -16.12 0.89
N GLN A 65 -11.79 -16.14 -0.24
CA GLN A 65 -10.65 -15.25 -0.45
C GLN A 65 -11.10 -13.79 -0.51
N LYS A 66 -12.23 -13.52 -1.15
CA LYS A 66 -12.83 -12.19 -1.18
C LYS A 66 -13.25 -11.72 0.22
N GLU A 67 -13.93 -12.56 1.00
CA GLU A 67 -14.27 -12.25 2.39
C GLU A 67 -13.05 -11.95 3.26
N MET A 68 -11.93 -12.63 3.05
CA MET A 68 -10.68 -12.31 3.76
C MET A 68 -10.10 -10.96 3.33
N ILE A 69 -10.12 -10.65 2.03
CA ILE A 69 -9.66 -9.36 1.48
C ILE A 69 -10.51 -8.22 2.05
N ASP A 70 -11.84 -8.37 2.04
CA ASP A 70 -12.80 -7.35 2.48
C ASP A 70 -12.75 -7.10 4.01
N ARG A 71 -12.19 -8.03 4.79
CA ARG A 71 -11.91 -7.81 6.23
C ARG A 71 -10.67 -6.97 6.47
N ILE A 72 -9.74 -6.93 5.52
CA ILE A 72 -8.43 -6.28 5.65
C ILE A 72 -8.43 -4.93 4.93
N TYR A 73 -9.09 -4.85 3.78
CA TYR A 73 -9.14 -3.68 2.94
C TYR A 73 -10.57 -3.14 2.83
N THR A 74 -10.71 -1.85 3.08
CA THR A 74 -11.97 -1.12 2.89
C THR A 74 -12.32 -1.03 1.41
N GLN A 75 -11.31 -0.90 0.53
CA GLN A 75 -11.48 -0.86 -0.92
C GLN A 75 -10.31 -1.52 -1.64
N THR A 76 -10.59 -2.16 -2.77
CA THR A 76 -9.58 -2.66 -3.69
C THR A 76 -9.92 -2.25 -5.11
N LEU A 77 -8.88 -1.98 -5.91
CA LEU A 77 -8.98 -1.71 -7.33
C LEU A 77 -8.06 -2.67 -8.08
N SER A 78 -8.54 -3.23 -9.18
CA SER A 78 -7.73 -4.02 -10.11
C SER A 78 -8.12 -3.63 -11.53
N ARG A 79 -7.20 -3.04 -12.29
CA ARG A 79 -7.43 -2.61 -13.67
C ARG A 79 -6.23 -2.93 -14.55
N THR A 80 -6.50 -3.35 -15.78
CA THR A 80 -5.48 -3.45 -16.83
C THR A 80 -5.63 -2.27 -17.76
N TYR A 81 -4.54 -1.54 -17.98
CA TYR A 81 -4.46 -0.45 -18.94
C TYR A 81 -3.66 -0.89 -20.16
N MET A 82 -4.08 -0.42 -21.32
CA MET A 82 -3.37 -0.63 -22.59
C MET A 82 -3.03 0.73 -23.19
N ASN A 83 -1.84 0.83 -23.81
CA ASN A 83 -1.45 2.01 -24.58
C ASN A 83 -1.66 1.81 -26.09
N SER A 84 -1.43 2.84 -26.91
CA SER A 84 -1.57 2.76 -28.38
C SER A 84 -0.67 1.71 -29.04
N ARG A 85 0.42 1.30 -28.39
CA ARG A 85 1.35 0.26 -28.85
C ARG A 85 0.92 -1.15 -28.43
N GLY A 86 -0.21 -1.30 -27.73
CA GLY A 86 -0.70 -2.58 -27.23
C GLY A 86 0.04 -3.11 -25.99
N TYR A 87 0.91 -2.32 -25.37
CA TYR A 87 1.57 -2.69 -24.12
C TYR A 87 0.56 -2.63 -22.97
N ARG A 88 0.59 -3.61 -22.07
CA ARG A 88 -0.35 -3.72 -20.95
C ARG A 88 0.32 -3.53 -19.61
N VAL A 89 -0.32 -2.74 -18.76
CA VAL A 89 0.07 -2.53 -17.36
C VAL A 89 -1.10 -2.90 -16.46
N MET A 90 -0.84 -3.75 -15.48
CA MET A 90 -1.79 -4.16 -14.46
C MET A 90 -1.58 -3.28 -13.22
N LEU A 91 -2.59 -2.50 -12.87
CA LEU A 91 -2.64 -1.69 -11.66
C LEU A 91 -3.49 -2.41 -10.61
N SER A 92 -2.95 -2.57 -9.41
CA SER A 92 -3.71 -2.98 -8.24
C SER A 92 -3.48 -2.02 -7.09
N ILE A 93 -4.57 -1.59 -6.46
CA ILE A 93 -4.53 -0.71 -5.29
C ILE A 93 -5.36 -1.37 -4.19
N ALA A 94 -4.80 -1.48 -2.99
CA ALA A 94 -5.51 -1.95 -1.81
C ALA A 94 -5.47 -0.87 -0.73
N TYR A 95 -6.63 -0.42 -0.28
CA TYR A 95 -6.81 0.68 0.68
C TYR A 95 -7.52 0.18 1.94
N GLY A 96 -7.03 0.61 3.10
CA GLY A 96 -7.66 0.35 4.39
C GLY A 96 -7.63 1.59 5.28
N ASP A 97 -8.78 1.92 5.87
CA ASP A 97 -9.01 3.12 6.68
C ASP A 97 -8.58 2.99 8.16
N ASP A 98 -8.16 1.79 8.59
CA ASP A 98 -7.76 1.49 9.98
C ASP A 98 -6.53 0.58 10.07
N GLN A 99 -5.36 1.12 10.42
CA GLN A 99 -4.11 0.36 10.61
C GLN A 99 -3.85 -0.06 12.09
N ARG A 100 -4.84 -0.06 12.99
CA ARG A 100 -4.61 -0.36 14.43
C ARG A 100 -4.26 -1.82 14.72
N ASP A 101 -4.80 -2.77 13.96
CA ASP A 101 -4.66 -4.18 14.26
C ASP A 101 -4.80 -5.02 12.99
N SER A 102 -3.93 -6.01 12.80
CA SER A 102 -3.96 -7.02 11.72
C SER A 102 -3.78 -6.60 10.25
N MET A 103 -3.68 -5.31 9.88
CA MET A 103 -3.39 -4.93 8.49
C MET A 103 -1.89 -5.07 8.16
N GLN A 104 -1.37 -6.31 8.21
CA GLN A 104 -0.14 -6.62 7.51
C GLN A 104 -0.44 -6.50 6.02
N MET A 105 -0.08 -5.36 5.42
CA MET A 105 -0.13 -5.21 3.97
C MET A 105 0.56 -6.43 3.35
N HIS A 106 -0.21 -7.15 2.52
CA HIS A 106 0.23 -8.36 1.87
C HIS A 106 1.19 -8.00 0.75
N TYR A 107 2.49 -7.92 1.07
CA TYR A 107 3.49 -7.46 0.12
C TYR A 107 3.68 -8.45 -1.04
N PRO A 108 3.90 -7.97 -2.27
CA PRO A 108 4.06 -8.83 -3.45
C PRO A 108 5.13 -9.92 -3.30
N GLU A 109 6.25 -9.65 -2.65
CA GLU A 109 7.32 -10.64 -2.43
C GLU A 109 6.91 -11.83 -1.55
N VAL A 110 5.80 -11.73 -0.81
CA VAL A 110 5.24 -12.83 -0.03
C VAL A 110 4.12 -13.53 -0.81
N CYS A 111 3.25 -12.76 -1.44
CA CYS A 111 2.06 -13.29 -2.12
C CYS A 111 2.36 -13.96 -3.46
N TYR A 112 3.32 -13.45 -4.23
CA TYR A 112 3.68 -14.06 -5.52
C TYR A 112 4.23 -15.50 -5.34
N PRO A 113 5.18 -15.75 -4.42
CA PRO A 113 5.61 -17.12 -4.10
C PRO A 113 4.48 -18.02 -3.61
N ALA A 114 3.58 -17.50 -2.78
CA ALA A 114 2.40 -18.26 -2.32
C ALA A 114 1.45 -18.65 -3.46
N GLN A 115 1.46 -17.92 -4.58
CA GLN A 115 0.70 -18.21 -5.80
C GLN A 115 1.50 -19.05 -6.82
N GLY A 116 2.70 -19.49 -6.46
CA GLY A 116 3.55 -20.35 -7.28
C GLY A 116 4.54 -19.61 -8.19
N PHE A 117 4.62 -18.28 -8.13
CA PHE A 117 5.67 -17.54 -8.84
C PHE A 117 7.04 -17.75 -8.18
N LEU A 118 8.09 -17.79 -8.98
CA LEU A 118 9.46 -17.66 -8.49
C LEU A 118 9.77 -16.18 -8.24
N LEU A 119 10.40 -15.88 -7.11
CA LEU A 119 10.94 -14.54 -6.82
C LEU A 119 12.42 -14.53 -7.20
N GLU A 120 12.73 -13.92 -8.34
CA GLU A 120 14.09 -13.92 -8.93
C GLU A 120 14.93 -12.74 -8.43
N GLY A 121 14.27 -11.63 -8.06
CA GLY A 121 14.95 -10.45 -7.58
C GLY A 121 14.04 -9.55 -6.74
N LYS A 122 14.65 -8.82 -5.81
CA LYS A 122 14.01 -7.78 -5.02
C LYS A 122 15.01 -6.66 -4.78
N GLU A 123 14.62 -5.44 -5.10
CA GLU A 123 15.46 -4.26 -4.90
C GLU A 123 14.63 -3.05 -4.44
N ALA A 124 15.27 -2.20 -3.63
CA ALA A 124 14.74 -0.88 -3.35
C ALA A 124 15.08 0.04 -4.52
N GLY A 125 14.12 0.87 -4.92
CA GLY A 125 14.29 1.83 -6.01
C GLY A 125 13.67 3.17 -5.67
N ASN A 126 13.88 4.12 -6.56
CA ASN A 126 13.24 5.42 -6.54
C ASN A 126 12.56 5.64 -7.89
N MET A 127 11.29 6.02 -7.85
CA MET A 127 10.50 6.35 -9.02
C MET A 127 10.38 7.88 -9.09
N ALA A 128 11.03 8.48 -10.08
CA ALA A 128 10.93 9.91 -10.31
C ALA A 128 9.53 10.22 -10.87
N THR A 129 8.87 11.20 -10.26
CA THR A 129 7.60 11.76 -10.73
C THR A 129 7.73 13.27 -10.87
N GLY A 130 6.85 13.91 -11.63
CA GLY A 130 6.82 15.37 -11.74
C GLY A 130 6.55 16.09 -10.41
N SER A 131 6.10 15.37 -9.38
CA SER A 131 5.83 15.88 -8.04
C SER A 131 6.90 15.49 -7.00
N GLY A 132 7.97 14.80 -7.39
CA GLY A 132 9.04 14.34 -6.48
C GLY A 132 9.40 12.86 -6.69
N SER A 133 10.30 12.35 -5.86
CA SER A 133 10.74 10.95 -5.92
C SER A 133 9.96 10.08 -4.94
N ILE A 134 9.36 8.99 -5.44
CA ILE A 134 8.65 8.00 -4.62
C ILE A 134 9.59 6.83 -4.35
N PRO A 135 9.88 6.50 -3.07
CA PRO A 135 10.58 5.27 -2.72
C PRO A 135 9.71 4.06 -3.08
N VAL A 136 10.21 3.19 -3.96
CA VAL A 136 9.49 2.00 -4.43
C VAL A 136 10.27 0.74 -4.09
N THR A 137 9.61 -0.40 -4.14
CA THR A 137 10.25 -1.71 -4.19
C THR A 137 9.93 -2.34 -5.53
N ARG A 138 10.95 -2.89 -6.17
CA ARG A 138 10.85 -3.62 -7.42
C ARG A 138 11.14 -5.09 -7.18
N ILE A 139 10.29 -5.96 -7.70
CA ILE A 139 10.51 -7.40 -7.67
C ILE A 139 10.43 -7.96 -9.08
N LEU A 140 11.30 -8.92 -9.36
CA LEU A 140 11.23 -9.73 -10.57
C LEU A 140 10.61 -11.07 -10.20
N THR A 141 9.50 -11.40 -10.86
CA THR A 141 8.81 -12.67 -10.64
C THR A 141 8.56 -13.41 -11.94
N SER A 142 8.54 -14.74 -11.88
CA SER A 142 8.27 -15.57 -13.05
C SER A 142 7.36 -16.76 -12.74
N LEU A 143 6.54 -17.17 -13.70
CA LEU A 143 5.71 -18.36 -13.64
C LEU A 143 5.71 -19.05 -15.02
N GLY A 144 6.54 -20.09 -15.17
CA GLY A 144 6.74 -20.76 -16.45
C GLY A 144 7.37 -19.81 -17.49
N GLN A 145 6.63 -19.46 -18.54
CA GLN A 145 7.06 -18.49 -19.56
C GLN A 145 6.62 -17.04 -19.26
N ARG A 146 5.85 -16.82 -18.19
CA ARG A 146 5.39 -15.48 -17.79
C ARG A 146 6.46 -14.84 -16.92
N ASN A 147 7.12 -13.81 -17.44
CA ASN A 147 7.96 -12.93 -16.65
C ASN A 147 7.15 -11.68 -16.28
N GLU A 148 7.02 -11.43 -14.98
CA GLU A 148 6.25 -10.31 -14.44
C GLU A 148 7.11 -9.48 -13.48
N PRO A 149 7.80 -8.45 -13.99
CA PRO A 149 8.37 -7.39 -13.18
C PRO A 149 7.26 -6.58 -12.49
N VAL A 150 7.44 -6.27 -11.22
CA VAL A 150 6.47 -5.54 -10.39
C VAL A 150 7.16 -4.38 -9.70
N THR A 151 6.59 -3.20 -9.79
CA THR A 151 6.94 -2.04 -8.96
C THR A 151 5.80 -1.76 -7.99
N TYR A 152 6.10 -1.60 -6.71
CA TYR A 152 5.08 -1.25 -5.73
C TYR A 152 5.60 -0.27 -4.67
N TRP A 153 4.69 0.43 -4.01
CA TRP A 153 4.98 1.23 -2.83
C TRP A 153 3.80 1.22 -1.86
N THR A 154 4.11 1.49 -0.59
CA THR A 154 3.10 1.54 0.46
C THR A 154 3.07 2.88 1.15
N ILE A 155 1.87 3.36 1.41
CA ILE A 155 1.59 4.62 2.07
C ILE A 155 0.91 4.30 3.39
N VAL A 156 1.37 4.89 4.48
CA VAL A 156 0.72 4.84 5.78
C VAL A 156 0.56 6.27 6.29
N GLY A 157 -0.69 6.70 6.47
CA GLY A 157 -1.02 8.11 6.70
C GLY A 157 -0.62 8.99 5.53
N ASP A 158 0.48 9.73 5.69
CA ASP A 158 1.03 10.68 4.72
C ASP A 158 2.44 10.30 4.23
N ARG A 159 2.95 9.10 4.53
CA ARG A 159 4.34 8.72 4.23
C ARG A 159 4.45 7.42 3.46
N VAL A 160 5.42 7.37 2.56
CA VAL A 160 5.79 6.17 1.82
C VAL A 160 6.83 5.37 2.61
N PHE A 161 6.64 4.05 2.69
CA PHE A 161 7.56 3.14 3.37
C PHE A 161 7.97 1.99 2.43
N GLN A 162 9.23 1.59 2.53
CA GLN A 162 9.80 0.40 1.87
C GLN A 162 9.85 -0.81 2.82
N GLY A 163 9.01 -0.82 3.88
CA GLY A 163 8.92 -1.86 4.90
C GLY A 163 9.79 -1.65 6.15
N GLY A 164 9.78 -2.64 7.05
CA GLY A 164 10.69 -2.73 8.20
C GLY A 164 10.33 -1.91 9.45
N LEU A 165 11.34 -1.70 10.31
CA LEU A 165 11.25 -1.03 11.61
C LEU A 165 10.76 0.43 11.50
N GLN A 166 11.05 1.11 10.39
CA GLN A 166 10.66 2.50 10.17
C GLN A 166 9.13 2.67 10.08
N LYS A 167 8.44 1.75 9.41
CA LYS A 167 6.97 1.70 9.38
C LYS A 167 6.43 1.51 10.81
N LYS A 168 6.98 0.56 11.56
CA LYS A 168 6.53 0.28 12.94
C LYS A 168 6.74 1.47 13.88
N LEU A 169 7.85 2.19 13.73
CA LEU A 169 8.13 3.40 14.50
C LEU A 169 7.16 4.54 14.16
N ALA A 170 6.77 4.68 12.88
CA ALA A 170 5.78 5.66 12.46
C ALA A 170 4.37 5.33 13.00
N GLU A 171 3.93 4.07 12.90
CA GLU A 171 2.68 3.59 13.50
C GLU A 171 2.61 3.89 15.00
N MET A 172 3.69 3.59 15.73
CA MET A 172 3.77 3.91 17.16
C MET A 172 3.66 5.41 17.44
N ARG A 173 4.29 6.26 16.62
CA ARG A 173 4.15 7.72 16.74
C ARG A 173 2.72 8.20 16.52
N TYR A 174 2.01 7.70 15.51
CA TYR A 174 0.59 8.05 15.31
C TYR A 174 -0.27 7.58 16.48
N GLY A 175 -0.04 6.35 16.98
CA GLY A 175 -0.73 5.82 18.15
C GLY A 175 -0.58 6.70 19.38
N MET A 176 0.63 7.21 19.65
CA MET A 176 0.88 8.16 20.75
C MET A 176 0.18 9.52 20.58
N THR A 177 -0.18 9.90 19.35
CA THR A 177 -0.96 11.12 19.07
C THR A 177 -2.48 10.89 19.08
N GLY A 178 -2.95 9.68 19.44
CA GLY A 178 -4.36 9.32 19.45
C GLY A 178 -4.98 9.09 18.06
N LYS A 179 -4.14 9.08 17.01
CA LYS A 179 -4.55 8.97 15.61
C LYS A 179 -4.32 7.58 15.05
N ILE A 180 -5.18 7.18 14.13
CA ILE A 180 -5.14 5.90 13.42
C ILE A 180 -4.84 6.22 11.96
N PRO A 181 -3.65 5.85 11.46
CA PRO A 181 -3.35 6.06 10.06
C PRO A 181 -4.18 5.10 9.21
N ASP A 182 -4.60 5.58 8.05
CA ASP A 182 -5.01 4.72 6.95
C ASP A 182 -3.75 4.20 6.23
N GLY A 183 -3.95 3.29 5.28
CA GLY A 183 -2.84 2.87 4.43
C GLY A 183 -3.27 2.34 3.08
N MET A 184 -2.33 2.39 2.15
CA MET A 184 -2.53 2.03 0.77
C MET A 184 -1.31 1.27 0.25
N LEU A 185 -1.54 0.16 -0.46
CA LEU A 185 -0.53 -0.53 -1.26
C LEU A 185 -0.87 -0.32 -2.73
N ILE A 186 0.05 0.28 -3.48
CA ILE A 186 -0.09 0.48 -4.92
C ILE A 186 0.92 -0.42 -5.62
N ARG A 187 0.43 -1.26 -6.53
CA ARG A 187 1.20 -2.22 -7.31
C ARG A 187 0.98 -1.98 -8.79
N VAL A 188 2.07 -1.83 -9.52
CA VAL A 188 2.11 -1.70 -10.97
C VAL A 188 2.95 -2.85 -11.52
N SER A 189 2.35 -3.71 -12.36
CA SER A 189 3.08 -4.82 -12.99
C SER A 189 2.82 -4.91 -14.48
N SER A 190 3.72 -5.54 -15.22
CA SER A 190 3.59 -5.83 -16.64
C SER A 190 4.19 -7.18 -16.96
N ILE A 191 3.73 -7.82 -18.04
CA ILE A 191 4.33 -9.07 -18.52
C ILE A 191 5.39 -8.68 -19.55
N ASP A 192 6.66 -8.88 -19.21
CA ASP A 192 7.77 -8.44 -20.05
C ASP A 192 9.03 -9.28 -19.75
N GLY A 193 9.66 -9.80 -20.81
CA GLY A 193 10.93 -10.52 -20.70
C GLY A 193 12.13 -9.60 -20.48
N GLN A 194 12.00 -8.30 -20.75
CA GLN A 194 13.02 -7.28 -20.55
C GLN A 194 12.70 -6.45 -19.30
N THR A 195 13.22 -6.89 -18.16
CA THR A 195 12.94 -6.30 -16.84
C THR A 195 13.18 -4.78 -16.76
N ALA A 196 14.26 -4.29 -17.37
CA ALA A 196 14.56 -2.85 -17.37
C ALA A 196 13.50 -2.04 -18.13
N ASN A 197 13.08 -2.51 -19.32
CA ASN A 197 12.02 -1.89 -20.11
C ASN A 197 10.69 -1.86 -19.33
N ALA A 198 10.37 -2.95 -18.64
CA ALA A 198 9.18 -3.04 -17.80
C ALA A 198 9.17 -1.97 -16.71
N TYR A 199 10.28 -1.82 -15.96
CA TYR A 199 10.37 -0.83 -14.89
C TYR A 199 10.31 0.62 -15.41
N ASP A 200 10.86 0.89 -16.58
CA ASP A 200 10.77 2.20 -17.23
C ASP A 200 9.32 2.53 -17.65
N ILE A 201 8.62 1.57 -18.26
CA ILE A 201 7.21 1.74 -18.64
C ILE A 201 6.31 1.88 -17.41
N GLN A 202 6.55 1.09 -16.35
CA GLN A 202 5.82 1.19 -15.10
C GLN A 202 6.01 2.56 -14.43
N THR A 203 7.22 3.11 -14.50
CA THR A 203 7.53 4.46 -14.00
C THR A 203 6.78 5.53 -14.79
N GLN A 204 6.81 5.46 -16.13
CA GLN A 204 6.08 6.39 -17.01
C GLN A 204 4.56 6.30 -16.79
N PHE A 205 4.03 5.08 -16.69
CA PHE A 205 2.63 4.83 -16.40
C PHE A 205 2.20 5.46 -15.07
N ALA A 206 2.94 5.18 -13.99
CA ALA A 206 2.63 5.70 -12.68
C ALA A 206 2.72 7.23 -12.65
N ASP A 207 3.76 7.82 -13.24
CA ASP A 207 3.91 9.28 -13.31
C ASP A 207 2.74 9.93 -14.07
N GLN A 208 2.36 9.41 -15.25
CA GLN A 208 1.22 9.92 -16.02
C GLN A 208 -0.11 9.76 -15.28
N MET A 209 -0.33 8.62 -14.63
CA MET A 209 -1.52 8.37 -13.82
C MET A 209 -1.61 9.40 -12.69
N LEU A 210 -0.52 9.58 -11.93
CA LEU A 210 -0.46 10.52 -10.82
C LEU A 210 -0.70 11.96 -11.29
N HIS A 211 -0.16 12.36 -12.45
CA HIS A 211 -0.43 13.67 -13.04
C HIS A 211 -1.90 13.87 -13.43
N ALA A 212 -2.63 12.82 -13.79
CA ALA A 212 -4.05 12.91 -14.11
C ALA A 212 -4.97 13.01 -12.89
N LEU A 213 -4.47 12.77 -11.68
CA LEU A 213 -5.25 12.90 -10.44
C LEU A 213 -5.45 14.35 -10.02
N GLU A 214 -6.50 14.62 -9.25
CA GLU A 214 -6.62 15.90 -8.55
C GLU A 214 -5.48 16.09 -7.53
N PRO A 215 -5.05 17.33 -7.25
CA PRO A 215 -3.88 17.57 -6.40
C PRO A 215 -3.94 16.94 -5.00
N GLU A 216 -5.13 16.84 -4.42
CA GLU A 216 -5.31 16.23 -3.09
C GLU A 216 -5.07 14.72 -3.10
N TYR A 217 -5.64 14.00 -4.07
CA TYR A 217 -5.43 12.56 -4.23
C TYR A 217 -4.02 12.24 -4.71
N ARG A 218 -3.44 13.08 -5.57
CA ARG A 218 -2.02 12.95 -5.97
C ARG A 218 -1.08 12.99 -4.77
N ARG A 219 -1.26 13.95 -3.84
CA ARG A 219 -0.47 14.01 -2.60
C ARG A 219 -0.65 12.76 -1.74
N LYS A 220 -1.88 12.24 -1.68
CA LYS A 220 -2.16 11.02 -0.94
C LYS A 220 -1.42 9.81 -1.53
N LEU A 221 -1.46 9.64 -2.86
CA LEU A 221 -0.86 8.50 -3.58
C LEU A 221 0.68 8.59 -3.74
N ASN A 222 1.24 9.79 -3.74
CA ASN A 222 2.70 10.00 -3.71
C ASN A 222 3.29 9.84 -2.31
N GLY A 223 2.44 9.93 -1.27
CA GLY A 223 2.84 10.36 0.05
C GLY A 223 3.48 11.75 0.03
N ASN A 224 3.82 12.29 1.20
CA ASN A 224 4.68 13.46 1.32
C ASN A 224 6.12 13.10 0.93
N ALA A 225 6.32 12.72 -0.33
CA ALA A 225 7.62 12.61 -0.97
C ALA A 225 8.32 13.95 -0.73
N ARG A 226 9.33 13.93 0.15
CA ARG A 226 10.15 15.11 0.37
C ARG A 226 10.82 15.44 -0.95
N ILE A 227 10.53 16.62 -1.49
CA ILE A 227 11.47 17.32 -2.34
C ILE A 227 12.68 17.54 -1.44
N ASN A 228 13.85 17.06 -1.89
CA ASN A 228 15.11 17.08 -1.15
C ASN A 228 15.33 18.33 -0.30
#